data_AF-A0A2U1N1R3-F1
#
_entry.id   AF-A0A2U1N1R3-F1
#
_cell.length_a   1.000
_cell.length_b   1.000
_cell.length_c   1.000
_cell.angle_alpha   90.00
_cell.angle_beta   90.00
_cell.angle_gamma   90.00
#
_symmetry.space_group_name_H-M   'P 1'
#
loop_
_entity.id
_entity.type
_entity.pdbx_description
1 polymer ?
#
loop_
_entity_poly.entity_id
_entity_poly.type
_entity_poly.pdbx_seq_one_letter_code
_entity_poly.pdbx_strand_id
1 'polypeptide(L)'
;MTDAALKNLKGEHKGNKHLINLIDSPRHVDVSYEVSSDLHITDVDGEEAYQKFQWVIESVNGIISKHEHPLLGDVMVYAKKGLVAFSTGIHGWAFTLNHFAKLYAFKFDIDETKMMEMLWGDNFYDPKRMSRPLRIPGLNLANVGLFSMFTSPLDRLLTCKWLPAVNLLAMMILHLPSPCTAQIYRVENLYDGSSDDVYANAIRNCDPNGPLMFYLSKVIPASNESGRFFAFGRVFSGKVSPGMKVRIMGPNFVPGETRDLNVRSVQGL
;
A
#
# COMPACT_ATOMS: atom_id res chain seq x y z
N MET A 1 -14.22 8.77 3.80
CA MET A 1 -14.43 8.82 2.33
C MET A 1 -15.91 8.99 2.06
N THR A 2 -16.28 9.47 0.87
CA THR A 2 -17.68 9.53 0.41
C THR A 2 -18.13 8.17 -0.13
N ASP A 3 -19.42 7.86 -0.05
CA ASP A 3 -19.92 6.51 -0.36
C ASP A 3 -19.77 6.13 -1.84
N ALA A 4 -19.69 7.12 -2.73
CA ALA A 4 -19.34 6.92 -4.13
C ALA A 4 -17.94 6.30 -4.31
N ALA A 5 -16.96 6.66 -3.46
CA ALA A 5 -15.62 6.07 -3.51
C ALA A 5 -15.59 4.63 -2.97
N LEU A 6 -16.55 4.26 -2.10
CA LEU A 6 -16.65 2.92 -1.54
C LEU A 6 -17.18 1.90 -2.56
N LYS A 7 -17.93 2.33 -3.58
CA LYS A 7 -18.42 1.46 -4.67
C LYS A 7 -17.29 0.79 -5.46
N ASN A 8 -16.09 1.36 -5.44
CA ASN A 8 -14.91 0.84 -6.16
C ASN A 8 -14.01 -0.04 -5.28
N LEU A 9 -14.35 -0.24 -4.00
CA LEU A 9 -13.61 -1.13 -3.10
C LEU A 9 -13.91 -2.60 -3.40
N LYS A 10 -12.86 -3.43 -3.41
CA LYS A 10 -12.96 -4.89 -3.58
C LYS A 10 -12.82 -5.61 -2.24
N GLY A 11 -13.93 -5.88 -1.55
CA GLY A 11 -13.94 -6.66 -0.31
C GLY A 11 -15.22 -6.50 0.51
N GLU A 12 -15.30 -7.19 1.64
CA GLU A 12 -16.30 -6.88 2.67
C GLU A 12 -15.89 -5.62 3.44
N HIS A 13 -16.79 -4.64 3.55
CA HIS A 13 -16.55 -3.40 4.29
C HIS A 13 -17.69 -3.09 5.25
N LYS A 14 -17.39 -3.12 6.56
CA LYS A 14 -18.37 -2.78 7.63
C LYS A 14 -18.39 -1.27 7.86
N GLY A 15 -18.88 -0.55 6.86
CA GLY A 15 -18.95 0.91 6.82
C GLY A 15 -17.59 1.59 6.64
N ASN A 16 -17.58 2.90 6.89
CA ASN A 16 -16.56 3.81 6.37
C ASN A 16 -15.30 3.92 7.27
N LYS A 17 -15.06 2.93 8.16
CA LYS A 17 -13.93 2.89 9.10
C LYS A 17 -13.03 1.70 8.78
N HIS A 18 -11.73 1.96 8.68
CA HIS A 18 -10.71 0.97 8.33
C HIS A 18 -9.59 0.97 9.37
N LEU A 19 -9.05 -0.20 9.69
CA LEU A 19 -7.85 -0.36 10.52
C LEU A 19 -6.68 -0.72 9.59
N ILE A 20 -5.58 0.02 9.69
CA ILE A 20 -4.36 -0.20 8.91
C ILE A 20 -3.22 -0.48 9.89
N ASN A 21 -2.67 -1.69 9.83
CA ASN A 21 -1.52 -2.08 10.64
C ASN A 21 -0.24 -1.76 9.86
N LEU A 22 0.36 -0.59 10.12
CA LEU A 22 1.66 -0.23 9.56
C LEU A 22 2.77 -0.97 10.34
N ILE A 23 3.54 -1.80 9.63
CA ILE A 23 4.69 -2.53 10.19
C ILE A 23 5.95 -1.92 9.60
N ASP A 24 6.68 -1.13 10.40
CA ASP A 24 7.97 -0.59 9.96
C ASP A 24 9.02 -1.72 9.87
N SER A 25 9.70 -1.77 8.73
CA SER A 25 10.71 -2.78 8.44
C SER A 25 12.09 -2.12 8.50
N PRO A 26 13.01 -2.57 9.38
CA PRO A 26 14.29 -1.89 9.57
C PRO A 26 15.07 -1.87 8.26
N ARG A 27 15.45 -0.67 7.80
CA ARG A 27 16.13 -0.46 6.52
C ARG A 27 17.54 -1.06 6.56
N HIS A 28 17.70 -2.26 6.01
CA HIS A 28 19.00 -2.85 5.74
C HIS A 28 18.98 -3.76 4.50
N VAL A 29 18.50 -3.20 3.38
CA VAL A 29 18.66 -3.77 2.03
C VAL A 29 18.79 -2.60 1.05
N ASP A 30 19.80 -2.63 0.17
CA ASP A 30 20.21 -1.46 -0.64
C ASP A 30 19.28 -1.09 -1.81
N VAL A 31 18.11 -1.74 -1.91
CA VAL A 31 17.17 -1.62 -3.05
C VAL A 31 16.32 -0.35 -3.06
N SER A 32 16.44 0.52 -2.04
CA SER A 32 15.63 1.76 -1.91
C SER A 32 16.35 3.04 -2.35
N TYR A 33 17.49 2.94 -3.04
CA TYR A 33 18.39 4.09 -3.24
C TYR A 33 18.02 5.05 -4.39
N GLU A 34 17.22 4.62 -5.38
CA GLU A 34 17.01 5.39 -6.63
C GLU A 34 15.98 6.54 -6.56
N VAL A 35 15.31 6.75 -5.42
CA VAL A 35 14.28 7.83 -5.29
C VAL A 35 14.45 8.70 -4.03
N SER A 36 15.57 8.59 -3.31
CA SER A 36 15.89 9.45 -2.16
C SER A 36 16.92 10.55 -2.49
N SER A 37 17.37 10.62 -3.74
CA SER A 37 18.63 11.28 -4.14
C SER A 37 18.43 12.34 -5.22
N ASP A 38 17.36 13.14 -5.14
CA ASP A 38 17.31 14.39 -5.92
C ASP A 38 16.57 15.50 -5.16
N LEU A 39 17.34 16.29 -4.41
CA LEU A 39 16.90 17.60 -3.92
C LEU A 39 16.57 18.53 -5.12
N HIS A 40 17.18 18.29 -6.28
CA HIS A 40 16.97 19.05 -7.51
C HIS A 40 15.65 18.73 -8.23
N ILE A 41 14.79 17.81 -7.75
CA ILE A 41 13.46 17.61 -8.37
C ILE A 41 12.55 18.85 -8.25
N THR A 42 12.87 19.81 -7.38
CA THR A 42 12.24 21.14 -7.36
C THR A 42 12.83 22.14 -8.37
N ASP A 43 14.00 21.84 -8.92
CA ASP A 43 14.87 22.78 -9.64
C ASP A 43 14.94 22.46 -11.16
N VAL A 44 14.43 21.29 -11.55
CA VAL A 44 14.27 20.84 -12.94
C VAL A 44 12.93 21.31 -13.54
N ASP A 45 12.80 21.29 -14.86
CA ASP A 45 11.53 21.63 -15.50
C ASP A 45 10.48 20.50 -15.39
N GLY A 46 9.23 20.84 -15.70
CA GLY A 46 8.09 19.91 -15.56
C GLY A 46 8.09 18.73 -16.53
N GLU A 47 8.87 18.80 -17.62
CA GLU A 47 9.02 17.74 -18.62
C GLU A 47 10.13 16.76 -18.18
N GLU A 48 11.28 17.26 -17.71
CA GLU A 48 12.32 16.43 -17.08
C GLU A 48 11.78 15.70 -15.84
N ALA A 49 11.02 16.39 -14.99
CA ALA A 49 10.35 15.77 -13.84
C ALA A 49 9.35 14.68 -14.27
N TYR A 50 8.55 14.91 -15.32
CA TYR A 50 7.64 13.91 -15.85
C TYR A 50 8.39 12.68 -16.39
N GLN A 51 9.46 12.88 -17.15
CA GLN A 51 10.28 11.78 -17.71
C GLN A 51 10.97 10.97 -16.61
N LYS A 52 11.51 11.63 -15.56
CA LYS A 52 12.01 10.95 -14.34
C LYS A 52 10.93 10.09 -13.68
N PHE A 53 9.72 10.62 -13.51
CA PHE A 53 8.61 9.85 -12.91
C PHE A 53 8.15 8.67 -13.78
N GLN A 54 8.05 8.85 -15.11
CA GLN A 54 7.73 7.76 -16.02
C GLN A 54 8.80 6.65 -15.96
N TRP A 55 10.08 7.01 -16.01
CA TRP A 55 11.18 6.06 -15.91
C TRP A 55 11.16 5.26 -14.59
N VAL A 56 10.91 5.91 -13.44
CA VAL A 56 10.78 5.19 -12.15
C VAL A 56 9.61 4.19 -12.17
N ILE A 57 8.46 4.55 -12.76
CA ILE A 57 7.31 3.65 -12.89
C ILE A 57 7.64 2.47 -13.82
N GLU A 58 8.36 2.70 -14.92
CA GLU A 58 8.81 1.66 -15.85
C GLU A 58 9.85 0.73 -15.21
N SER A 59 10.83 1.25 -14.47
CA SER A 59 11.82 0.47 -13.72
C SER A 59 11.18 -0.42 -12.64
N VAL A 60 10.21 0.10 -11.87
CA VAL A 60 9.44 -0.70 -10.90
C VAL A 60 8.65 -1.80 -11.60
N ASN A 61 7.95 -1.50 -12.69
CA ASN A 61 7.23 -2.50 -13.49
C ASN A 61 8.18 -3.57 -14.08
N GLY A 62 9.40 -3.18 -14.50
CA GLY A 62 10.45 -4.09 -14.96
C GLY A 62 11.10 -4.96 -13.86
N ILE A 63 10.75 -4.73 -12.58
CA ILE A 63 11.06 -5.63 -11.46
C ILE A 63 9.85 -6.52 -11.16
N ILE A 64 8.63 -5.97 -11.20
CA ILE A 64 7.38 -6.72 -10.98
C ILE A 64 7.20 -7.84 -12.02
N SER A 65 7.44 -7.56 -13.31
CA SER A 65 7.26 -8.52 -14.40
C SER A 65 8.16 -9.76 -14.32
N LYS A 66 9.27 -9.68 -13.56
CA LYS A 66 10.17 -10.82 -13.30
C LYS A 66 9.65 -11.77 -12.22
N HIS A 67 8.60 -11.37 -11.49
CA HIS A 67 8.04 -12.06 -10.33
C HIS A 67 6.53 -12.28 -10.46
N GLU A 68 6.01 -12.30 -11.69
CA GLU A 68 4.59 -12.57 -11.95
C GLU A 68 4.18 -13.96 -11.46
N HIS A 69 2.99 -14.05 -10.87
CA HIS A 69 2.40 -15.30 -10.41
C HIS A 69 0.98 -15.45 -11.00
N PRO A 70 0.62 -16.60 -11.61
CA PRO A 70 -0.65 -16.74 -12.33
C PRO A 70 -1.91 -16.41 -11.51
N LEU A 71 -1.88 -16.64 -10.20
CA LEU A 71 -3.02 -16.35 -9.30
C LEU A 71 -3.19 -14.85 -8.96
N LEU A 72 -2.21 -13.99 -9.27
CA LEU A 72 -2.25 -12.56 -8.94
C LEU A 72 -2.82 -11.70 -10.08
N GLY A 73 -2.67 -12.12 -11.33
CA GLY A 73 -3.07 -11.36 -12.51
C GLY A 73 -2.22 -10.08 -12.71
N ASP A 74 -2.82 -9.04 -13.28
CA ASP A 74 -2.19 -7.73 -13.51
C ASP A 74 -1.89 -7.02 -12.18
N VAL A 75 -0.64 -7.16 -11.73
CA VAL A 75 -0.06 -6.50 -10.54
C VAL A 75 0.77 -5.26 -10.90
N MET A 76 0.78 -4.83 -12.16
CA MET A 76 1.62 -3.74 -12.63
C MET A 76 1.09 -2.38 -12.18
N VAL A 77 1.99 -1.46 -11.84
CA VAL A 77 1.65 -0.13 -11.31
C VAL A 77 1.46 0.89 -12.43
N TYR A 78 0.33 1.58 -12.41
CA TYR A 78 -0.04 2.57 -13.42
C TYR A 78 -0.59 3.84 -12.78
N ALA A 79 0.06 4.99 -13.02
CA ALA A 79 -0.42 6.28 -12.55
C ALA A 79 -1.85 6.58 -13.04
N LYS A 80 -2.15 6.29 -14.31
CA LYS A 80 -3.50 6.42 -14.91
C LYS A 80 -4.58 5.52 -14.31
N LYS A 81 -4.23 4.49 -13.53
CA LYS A 81 -5.18 3.66 -12.74
C LYS A 81 -5.29 4.12 -11.27
N GLY A 82 -4.55 5.16 -10.87
CA GLY A 82 -4.50 5.63 -9.48
C GLY A 82 -3.56 4.84 -8.55
N LEU A 83 -2.81 3.87 -9.10
CA LEU A 83 -1.92 2.96 -8.36
C LEU A 83 -0.58 3.61 -7.94
N VAL A 84 -0.32 4.84 -8.38
CA VAL A 84 0.90 5.60 -8.07
C VAL A 84 0.53 6.93 -7.44
N ALA A 85 1.23 7.29 -6.37
CA ALA A 85 1.15 8.60 -5.74
C ALA A 85 2.49 9.33 -5.82
N PHE A 86 2.40 10.65 -5.90
CA PHE A 86 3.54 11.57 -5.88
C PHE A 86 3.52 12.28 -4.53
N SER A 87 4.66 12.31 -3.83
CA SER A 87 4.72 12.80 -2.45
C SER A 87 6.13 13.21 -2.04
N THR A 88 6.25 14.02 -0.99
CA THR A 88 7.51 14.20 -0.26
C THR A 88 7.24 14.22 1.24
N GLY A 89 7.85 13.27 1.94
CA GLY A 89 7.73 13.14 3.40
C GLY A 89 8.34 14.32 4.17
N ILE A 90 9.31 15.03 3.59
CA ILE A 90 9.90 16.22 4.21
C ILE A 90 8.90 17.38 4.19
N HIS A 91 8.32 17.70 3.02
CA HIS A 91 7.43 18.86 2.93
C HIS A 91 6.08 18.57 3.59
N GLY A 92 5.52 17.37 3.38
CA GLY A 92 4.31 16.87 4.05
C GLY A 92 3.08 16.69 3.15
N TRP A 93 3.24 16.83 1.83
CA TRP A 93 2.17 16.69 0.84
C TRP A 93 2.24 15.36 0.07
N ALA A 94 1.08 14.89 -0.41
CA ALA A 94 0.95 13.79 -1.36
C ALA A 94 -0.33 13.87 -2.19
N PHE A 95 -0.27 13.41 -3.44
CA PHE A 95 -1.44 13.30 -4.32
C PHE A 95 -1.39 12.06 -5.23
N THR A 96 -2.56 11.67 -5.73
CA THR A 96 -2.73 10.76 -6.87
C THR A 96 -3.46 11.49 -7.99
N LEU A 97 -3.42 10.96 -9.22
CA LEU A 97 -4.17 11.53 -10.33
C LEU A 97 -5.68 11.59 -10.05
N ASN A 98 -6.22 10.68 -9.25
CA ASN A 98 -7.64 10.64 -8.84
C ASN A 98 -8.08 11.95 -8.13
N HIS A 99 -7.17 12.62 -7.43
CA HIS A 99 -7.47 13.91 -6.77
C HIS A 99 -7.69 15.00 -7.82
N PHE A 100 -6.75 15.15 -8.76
CA PHE A 100 -6.87 16.11 -9.86
C PHE A 100 -8.00 15.75 -10.84
N ALA A 101 -8.23 14.46 -11.06
CA ALA A 101 -9.31 13.97 -11.92
C ALA A 101 -10.66 14.45 -11.42
N LYS A 102 -10.95 14.37 -10.11
CA LYS A 102 -12.21 14.89 -9.55
C LYS A 102 -12.39 16.40 -9.74
N LEU A 103 -11.32 17.17 -9.55
CA LEU A 103 -11.34 18.63 -9.71
C LEU A 103 -11.57 19.04 -11.18
N TYR A 104 -10.94 18.35 -12.12
CA TYR A 104 -11.05 18.66 -13.55
C TYR A 104 -12.27 18.03 -14.23
N ALA A 105 -12.70 16.82 -13.82
CA ALA A 105 -13.92 16.16 -14.27
C ALA A 105 -15.14 17.09 -14.08
N PHE A 106 -15.32 17.62 -12.87
CA PHE A 106 -16.39 18.56 -12.56
C PHE A 106 -16.26 19.90 -13.31
N LYS A 107 -15.04 20.37 -13.57
CA LYS A 107 -14.79 21.65 -14.27
C LYS A 107 -15.05 21.58 -15.78
N PHE A 108 -14.84 20.41 -16.40
CA PHE A 108 -14.92 20.22 -17.85
C PHE A 108 -16.08 19.32 -18.32
N ASP A 109 -16.92 18.85 -17.40
CA ASP A 109 -18.01 17.88 -17.64
C ASP A 109 -17.54 16.59 -18.33
N ILE A 110 -16.47 15.99 -17.79
CA ILE A 110 -15.84 14.76 -18.28
C ILE A 110 -15.84 13.73 -17.16
N ASP A 111 -16.11 12.46 -17.49
CA ASP A 111 -16.02 11.34 -16.54
C ASP A 111 -14.66 11.26 -15.82
N GLU A 112 -14.66 10.93 -14.52
CA GLU A 112 -13.45 10.86 -13.69
C GLU A 112 -12.42 9.87 -14.25
N THR A 113 -12.86 8.71 -14.73
CA THR A 113 -11.99 7.68 -15.31
C THR A 113 -11.31 8.19 -16.57
N LYS A 114 -12.08 8.82 -17.48
CA LYS A 114 -11.54 9.41 -18.71
C LYS A 114 -10.57 10.56 -18.41
N MET A 115 -10.89 11.38 -17.40
CA MET A 115 -10.00 12.44 -16.94
C MET A 115 -8.68 11.87 -16.36
N MET A 116 -8.71 10.75 -15.62
CA MET A 116 -7.50 10.06 -15.15
C MET A 116 -6.62 9.57 -16.32
N GLU A 117 -7.21 9.04 -17.39
CA GLU A 117 -6.46 8.63 -18.60
C GLU A 117 -5.89 9.82 -19.38
N MET A 118 -6.56 10.98 -19.35
CA MET A 118 -6.09 12.23 -19.98
C MET A 118 -5.04 12.99 -19.16
N LEU A 119 -4.79 12.59 -17.91
CA LEU A 119 -3.85 13.23 -16.97
C LEU A 119 -2.42 12.68 -17.04
N TRP A 120 -2.18 11.60 -17.80
CA TRP A 120 -0.88 10.92 -17.89
C TRP A 120 -0.56 10.49 -19.34
N GLY A 121 0.71 10.43 -19.72
CA GLY A 121 1.14 10.08 -21.08
C GLY A 121 0.83 11.16 -22.14
N ASP A 122 0.97 10.77 -23.41
CA ASP A 122 1.05 11.61 -24.62
C ASP A 122 -0.26 12.30 -25.06
N ASN A 123 -0.91 12.96 -24.11
CA ASN A 123 -2.14 13.71 -24.32
C ASN A 123 -1.79 15.19 -24.63
N PHE A 124 -2.45 15.88 -25.59
CA PHE A 124 -2.15 17.29 -25.98
C PHE A 124 -3.33 18.28 -26.25
N TYR A 125 -3.66 19.17 -25.28
CA TYR A 125 -4.70 20.25 -25.29
C TYR A 125 -4.30 21.50 -26.07
N ASP A 126 -5.31 22.13 -26.66
CA ASP A 126 -5.26 23.44 -27.26
C ASP A 126 -6.39 24.31 -26.67
N PRO A 127 -6.09 25.37 -25.89
CA PRO A 127 -7.11 26.29 -25.34
C PRO A 127 -8.01 26.94 -26.40
N LYS A 128 -7.59 26.94 -27.68
CA LYS A 128 -8.33 27.50 -28.82
C LYS A 128 -9.32 26.50 -29.44
N ARG A 129 -9.19 25.20 -29.13
CA ARG A 129 -10.08 24.11 -29.58
C ARG A 129 -10.87 23.52 -28.42
N MET A 130 -11.61 24.42 -27.74
CA MET A 130 -12.36 24.24 -26.50
C MET A 130 -13.45 23.13 -26.50
N SER A 131 -13.56 22.31 -27.55
CA SER A 131 -14.61 21.32 -27.75
C SER A 131 -14.18 19.84 -27.58
N ARG A 132 -12.88 19.53 -27.47
CA ARG A 132 -12.40 18.17 -27.19
C ARG A 132 -11.14 18.14 -26.31
N PRO A 133 -11.12 17.32 -25.24
CA PRO A 133 -9.93 17.09 -24.44
C PRO A 133 -9.01 16.09 -25.13
N LEU A 134 -7.85 16.58 -25.55
CA LEU A 134 -6.63 15.86 -25.24
C LEU A 134 -5.97 16.68 -24.08
N ARG A 135 -5.40 16.04 -23.06
CA ARG A 135 -4.53 16.55 -21.93
C ARG A 135 -5.09 17.38 -20.76
N ILE A 136 -4.97 16.81 -19.55
CA ILE A 136 -4.19 17.36 -18.41
C ILE A 136 -2.70 17.55 -18.83
N PRO A 137 -1.85 18.58 -18.59
CA PRO A 137 -0.74 18.86 -19.52
C PRO A 137 0.56 18.06 -19.41
N GLY A 138 0.53 16.73 -19.58
CA GLY A 138 1.58 15.88 -19.01
C GLY A 138 1.65 16.13 -17.49
N LEU A 139 0.48 16.42 -16.91
CA LEU A 139 0.28 17.16 -15.66
C LEU A 139 1.40 18.19 -15.39
N ASN A 140 1.63 19.17 -16.28
CA ASN A 140 2.76 20.10 -16.19
C ASN A 140 2.79 20.85 -14.85
N LEU A 141 3.50 20.27 -13.88
CA LEU A 141 3.61 20.74 -12.50
C LEU A 141 4.41 22.06 -12.42
N ALA A 142 5.18 22.41 -13.45
CA ALA A 142 5.81 23.73 -13.59
C ALA A 142 4.79 24.80 -14.02
N ASN A 143 3.93 24.54 -15.00
CA ASN A 143 2.90 25.49 -15.47
C ASN A 143 1.69 25.62 -14.53
N VAL A 144 1.46 24.65 -13.63
CA VAL A 144 0.55 24.82 -12.48
C VAL A 144 1.22 25.64 -11.36
N GLY A 145 2.53 25.95 -11.49
CA GLY A 145 3.34 26.59 -10.46
C GLY A 145 3.59 25.70 -9.23
N LEU A 146 3.27 24.41 -9.33
CA LEU A 146 3.24 23.50 -8.20
C LEU A 146 4.67 23.15 -7.72
N PHE A 147 5.64 22.95 -8.61
CA PHE A 147 7.04 22.80 -8.21
C PHE A 147 7.65 24.10 -7.66
N SER A 148 7.32 25.27 -8.24
CA SER A 148 7.73 26.57 -7.66
C SER A 148 7.11 26.84 -6.27
N MET A 149 5.97 26.21 -5.97
CA MET A 149 5.27 26.25 -4.67
C MET A 149 5.94 25.44 -3.55
N PHE A 150 7.20 25.03 -3.69
CA PHE A 150 7.92 24.30 -2.63
C PHE A 150 9.13 25.03 -2.05
N THR A 151 9.45 26.23 -2.56
CA THR A 151 10.64 27.01 -2.14
C THR A 151 10.45 27.78 -0.83
N SER A 152 9.22 28.24 -0.49
CA SER A 152 8.97 29.00 0.74
C SER A 152 8.27 28.20 1.86
N PRO A 153 8.49 28.55 3.14
CA PRO A 153 7.76 27.95 4.26
C PRO A 153 6.23 28.15 4.22
N LEU A 154 5.75 29.22 3.59
CA LEU A 154 4.31 29.49 3.44
C LEU A 154 3.66 28.56 2.42
N ASP A 155 4.34 28.31 1.30
CA ASP A 155 3.83 27.43 0.25
C ASP A 155 3.85 25.96 0.70
N ARG A 156 4.82 25.57 1.56
CA ARG A 156 4.78 24.28 2.28
C ARG A 156 3.53 24.15 3.17
N LEU A 157 3.14 25.20 3.89
CA LEU A 157 1.92 25.17 4.71
C LEU A 157 0.65 25.10 3.84
N LEU A 158 0.62 25.81 2.71
CA LEU A 158 -0.49 25.80 1.76
C LEU A 158 -0.65 24.43 1.09
N THR A 159 0.44 23.85 0.59
CA THR A 159 0.46 22.56 -0.12
C THR A 159 0.16 21.39 0.82
N CYS A 160 0.62 21.41 2.07
CA CYS A 160 0.19 20.46 3.11
C CYS A 160 -1.30 20.57 3.45
N LYS A 161 -1.90 21.77 3.36
CA LYS A 161 -3.33 21.98 3.62
C LYS A 161 -4.20 21.58 2.41
N TRP A 162 -3.68 21.71 1.19
CA TRP A 162 -4.38 21.41 -0.06
C TRP A 162 -4.28 19.93 -0.46
N LEU A 163 -3.07 19.36 -0.38
CA LEU A 163 -2.74 17.98 -0.75
C LEU A 163 -2.11 17.22 0.44
N PRO A 164 -2.80 17.08 1.58
CA PRO A 164 -2.23 16.48 2.79
C PRO A 164 -1.81 15.02 2.56
N ALA A 165 -0.62 14.63 3.04
CA ALA A 165 -0.08 13.28 2.86
C ALA A 165 -0.97 12.14 3.38
N VAL A 166 -1.94 12.43 4.26
CA VAL A 166 -2.98 11.48 4.70
C VAL A 166 -3.78 10.87 3.54
N ASN A 167 -3.83 11.54 2.38
CA ASN A 167 -4.46 11.03 1.16
C ASN A 167 -3.83 9.71 0.67
N LEU A 168 -2.58 9.40 1.03
CA LEU A 168 -1.93 8.11 0.74
C LEU A 168 -2.68 6.92 1.37
N LEU A 169 -3.33 7.13 2.52
CA LEU A 169 -4.13 6.08 3.18
C LEU A 169 -5.33 5.67 2.32
N ALA A 170 -5.83 6.55 1.45
CA ALA A 170 -6.89 6.20 0.50
C ALA A 170 -6.40 5.18 -0.55
N MET A 171 -5.16 5.30 -1.05
CA MET A 171 -4.60 4.26 -1.93
C MET A 171 -4.48 2.92 -1.21
N MET A 172 -4.00 2.92 0.04
CA MET A 172 -3.86 1.70 0.84
C MET A 172 -5.21 0.97 0.96
N ILE A 173 -6.30 1.70 1.21
CA ILE A 173 -7.63 1.12 1.35
C ILE A 173 -8.23 0.71 -0.01
N LEU A 174 -7.96 1.47 -1.09
CA LEU A 174 -8.51 1.21 -2.44
C LEU A 174 -7.81 0.07 -3.19
N HIS A 175 -6.51 -0.17 -2.92
CA HIS A 175 -5.67 -1.01 -3.78
C HIS A 175 -4.95 -2.16 -3.05
N LEU A 176 -4.79 -2.12 -1.72
CA LEU A 176 -4.23 -3.28 -1.00
C LEU A 176 -5.34 -4.29 -0.66
N PRO A 177 -5.14 -5.59 -0.89
CA PRO A 177 -6.12 -6.62 -0.58
C PRO A 177 -6.30 -6.78 0.94
N SER A 178 -7.55 -6.96 1.38
CA SER A 178 -7.88 -7.26 2.77
C SER A 178 -7.22 -8.58 3.24
N PRO A 179 -7.04 -8.84 4.55
CA PRO A 179 -6.57 -10.13 5.06
C PRO A 179 -7.32 -11.34 4.48
N CYS A 180 -8.64 -11.27 4.39
CA CYS A 180 -9.49 -12.33 3.84
C CYS A 180 -9.21 -12.56 2.35
N THR A 181 -9.06 -11.50 1.56
CA THR A 181 -8.71 -11.58 0.13
C THR A 181 -7.29 -12.09 -0.07
N ALA A 182 -6.34 -11.60 0.74
CA ALA A 182 -4.92 -11.85 0.61
C ALA A 182 -4.51 -13.26 1.06
N GLN A 183 -5.21 -13.87 2.01
CA GLN A 183 -4.86 -15.19 2.53
C GLN A 183 -5.22 -16.33 1.58
N ILE A 184 -6.24 -16.15 0.73
CA ILE A 184 -6.69 -17.17 -0.24
C ILE A 184 -5.55 -17.66 -1.14
N TYR A 185 -4.79 -16.73 -1.73
CA TYR A 185 -3.67 -17.04 -2.64
C TYR A 185 -2.29 -17.03 -1.95
N ARG A 186 -2.23 -16.78 -0.62
CA ARG A 186 -0.98 -16.79 0.16
C ARG A 186 -0.83 -18.01 1.05
N VAL A 187 -1.90 -18.77 1.32
CA VAL A 187 -1.86 -19.95 2.21
C VAL A 187 -0.74 -20.93 1.86
N GLU A 188 -0.52 -21.20 0.57
CA GLU A 188 0.54 -22.08 0.05
C GLU A 188 1.96 -21.60 0.38
N ASN A 189 2.15 -20.28 0.60
CA ASN A 189 3.42 -19.65 1.00
C ASN A 189 3.43 -19.28 2.51
N LEU A 190 2.44 -19.72 3.28
CA LEU A 190 2.27 -19.42 4.72
C LEU A 190 2.16 -20.68 5.57
N TYR A 191 2.07 -21.87 4.96
CA TYR A 191 1.81 -23.12 5.65
C TYR A 191 2.38 -24.31 4.86
N ASP A 192 3.41 -24.96 5.41
CA ASP A 192 4.15 -26.06 4.78
C ASP A 192 3.42 -27.43 4.84
N GLY A 193 2.22 -27.47 5.42
CA GLY A 193 1.40 -28.67 5.53
C GLY A 193 0.49 -28.90 4.31
N SER A 194 -0.39 -29.91 4.38
CA SER A 194 -1.32 -30.20 3.28
C SER A 194 -2.29 -29.04 3.05
N SER A 195 -2.47 -28.65 1.79
CA SER A 195 -3.41 -27.60 1.37
C SER A 195 -4.87 -27.92 1.70
N ASP A 196 -5.20 -29.19 1.95
CA ASP A 196 -6.55 -29.66 2.31
C ASP A 196 -6.78 -29.77 3.83
N ASP A 197 -5.75 -29.54 4.66
CA ASP A 197 -5.88 -29.60 6.12
C ASP A 197 -6.85 -28.51 6.64
N VAL A 198 -7.46 -28.77 7.80
CA VAL A 198 -8.30 -27.83 8.55
C VAL A 198 -7.52 -26.55 8.87
N TYR A 199 -6.22 -26.63 9.17
CA TYR A 199 -5.38 -25.45 9.39
C TYR A 199 -5.19 -24.62 8.11
N ALA A 200 -4.89 -25.28 6.98
CA ALA A 200 -4.76 -24.60 5.68
C ALA A 200 -6.07 -23.92 5.28
N ASN A 201 -7.20 -24.62 5.41
CA ASN A 201 -8.52 -24.06 5.11
C ASN A 201 -8.91 -22.90 6.05
N ALA A 202 -8.59 -22.98 7.34
CA ALA A 202 -8.83 -21.88 8.28
C ALA A 202 -7.99 -20.64 7.97
N ILE A 203 -6.71 -20.82 7.58
CA ILE A 203 -5.85 -19.73 7.10
C ILE A 203 -6.40 -19.16 5.79
N ARG A 204 -6.69 -20.00 4.79
CA ARG A 204 -7.22 -19.62 3.46
C ARG A 204 -8.48 -18.74 3.58
N ASN A 205 -9.38 -19.10 4.49
CA ASN A 205 -10.65 -18.38 4.73
C ASN A 205 -10.53 -17.23 5.74
N CYS A 206 -9.36 -17.02 6.37
CA CYS A 206 -9.14 -16.07 7.47
C CYS A 206 -10.15 -16.26 8.64
N ASP A 207 -10.52 -17.52 8.93
CA ASP A 207 -11.63 -17.85 9.82
C ASP A 207 -11.31 -17.49 11.29
N PRO A 208 -12.05 -16.56 11.92
CA PRO A 208 -11.82 -16.17 13.32
C PRO A 208 -12.31 -17.23 14.32
N ASN A 209 -13.03 -18.27 13.90
CA ASN A 209 -13.55 -19.33 14.79
C ASN A 209 -12.82 -20.67 14.61
N GLY A 210 -12.02 -20.81 13.55
CA GLY A 210 -11.19 -21.98 13.28
C GLY A 210 -10.00 -22.14 14.24
N PRO A 211 -9.14 -23.15 14.02
CA PRO A 211 -7.95 -23.37 14.83
C PRO A 211 -7.04 -22.13 14.85
N LEU A 212 -6.46 -21.83 16.02
CA LEU A 212 -5.54 -20.71 16.18
C LEU A 212 -4.23 -20.98 15.44
N MET A 213 -3.98 -20.21 14.38
CA MET A 213 -2.69 -20.14 13.70
C MET A 213 -2.13 -18.73 13.86
N PHE A 214 -0.99 -18.63 14.55
CA PHE A 214 -0.27 -17.37 14.79
C PHE A 214 1.19 -17.53 14.35
N TYR A 215 1.64 -16.62 13.48
CA TYR A 215 3.02 -16.55 13.04
C TYR A 215 3.78 -15.49 13.86
N LEU A 216 4.77 -15.93 14.63
CA LEU A 216 5.69 -15.06 15.38
C LEU A 216 6.74 -14.53 14.40
N SER A 217 6.71 -13.22 14.13
CA SER A 217 7.62 -12.55 13.19
C SER A 217 8.84 -11.94 13.88
N LYS A 218 8.70 -11.44 15.11
CA LYS A 218 9.82 -10.83 15.85
C LYS A 218 9.62 -10.98 17.36
N VAL A 219 10.72 -11.13 18.09
CA VAL A 219 10.76 -11.02 19.56
C VAL A 219 11.20 -9.59 19.93
N ILE A 220 10.46 -8.92 20.80
CA ILE A 220 10.72 -7.54 21.24
C ILE A 220 10.99 -7.54 22.75
N PRO A 221 12.10 -6.98 23.24
CA PRO A 221 12.37 -6.90 24.68
C PRO A 221 11.37 -5.99 25.40
N ALA A 222 10.84 -6.44 26.53
CA ALA A 222 9.97 -5.66 27.39
C ALA A 222 10.83 -4.85 28.38
N SER A 223 11.06 -3.56 28.07
CA SER A 223 11.63 -2.52 28.94
C SER A 223 12.77 -2.98 29.88
N ASN A 224 14.02 -2.85 29.40
CA ASN A 224 15.38 -2.95 29.96
C ASN A 224 15.67 -3.71 31.28
N GLU A 225 14.78 -3.73 32.27
CA GLU A 225 14.99 -4.29 33.61
C GLU A 225 14.28 -5.64 33.81
N SER A 226 13.26 -5.97 33.01
CA SER A 226 12.34 -7.08 33.32
C SER A 226 12.82 -8.47 32.88
N GLY A 227 13.75 -8.55 31.94
CA GLY A 227 14.15 -9.81 31.26
C GLY A 227 13.04 -10.49 30.46
N ARG A 228 11.86 -9.87 30.31
CA ARG A 228 10.72 -10.41 29.56
C ARG A 228 10.78 -9.99 28.09
N PHE A 229 10.10 -10.76 27.26
CA PHE A 229 10.01 -10.50 25.83
C PHE A 229 8.56 -10.65 25.34
N PHE A 230 8.14 -9.75 24.46
CA PHE A 230 6.88 -9.83 23.74
C PHE A 230 7.08 -10.52 22.39
N ALA A 231 6.18 -11.43 22.04
CA ALA A 231 6.10 -12.07 20.73
C ALA A 231 5.27 -11.19 19.79
N PHE A 232 5.91 -10.49 18.86
CA PHE A 232 5.23 -9.75 17.79
C PHE A 232 4.99 -10.65 16.58
N GLY A 233 3.79 -10.58 16.01
CA GLY A 233 3.37 -11.50 14.96
C GLY A 233 1.93 -11.27 14.50
N ARG A 234 1.41 -12.20 13.69
CA ARG A 234 0.08 -12.11 13.08
C ARG A 234 -0.73 -13.37 13.35
N VAL A 235 -1.97 -13.19 13.79
CA VAL A 235 -3.02 -14.22 13.73
C VAL A 235 -3.47 -14.35 12.27
N PHE A 236 -3.44 -15.56 11.73
CA PHE A 236 -3.97 -15.89 10.41
C PHE A 236 -5.34 -16.58 10.48
N SER A 237 -5.60 -17.35 11.55
CA SER A 237 -6.91 -17.95 11.85
C SER A 237 -7.11 -18.12 13.36
N GLY A 238 -8.37 -18.25 13.77
CA GLY A 238 -8.80 -18.36 15.17
C GLY A 238 -8.73 -17.05 15.96
N LYS A 239 -8.77 -17.15 17.29
CA LYS A 239 -8.53 -16.04 18.23
C LYS A 239 -7.52 -16.48 19.29
N VAL A 240 -6.73 -15.53 19.76
CA VAL A 240 -5.84 -15.70 20.92
C VAL A 240 -6.42 -14.92 22.10
N SER A 241 -6.29 -15.47 23.32
CA SER A 241 -6.79 -14.88 24.56
C SER A 241 -5.80 -15.15 25.71
N PRO A 242 -5.71 -14.28 26.74
CA PRO A 242 -4.95 -14.58 27.96
C PRO A 242 -5.43 -15.88 28.63
N GLY A 243 -4.51 -16.61 29.25
CA GLY A 243 -4.73 -17.92 29.85
C GLY A 243 -4.75 -19.11 28.87
N MET A 244 -5.05 -18.85 27.58
CA MET A 244 -5.16 -19.89 26.55
C MET A 244 -3.86 -20.72 26.44
N LYS A 245 -3.98 -22.04 26.51
CA LYS A 245 -2.87 -22.96 26.24
C LYS A 245 -2.62 -23.05 24.73
N VAL A 246 -1.38 -22.78 24.32
CA VAL A 246 -0.94 -22.77 22.92
C VAL A 246 0.25 -23.70 22.72
N ARG A 247 0.37 -24.24 21.50
CA ARG A 247 1.53 -24.99 21.02
C ARG A 247 2.46 -24.04 20.28
N ILE A 248 3.63 -23.77 20.85
CA ILE A 248 4.71 -23.04 20.20
C ILE A 248 5.55 -24.07 19.45
N MET A 249 5.69 -23.88 18.14
CA MET A 249 6.43 -24.75 17.24
C MET A 249 7.70 -24.01 16.81
N GLY A 250 8.87 -24.58 17.09
CA GLY A 250 10.16 -24.04 16.65
C GLY A 250 10.50 -24.38 15.19
N PRO A 251 11.60 -23.84 14.63
CA PRO A 251 11.94 -23.99 13.21
C PRO A 251 12.18 -25.43 12.73
N ASN A 252 12.48 -26.36 13.64
CA ASN A 252 12.71 -27.78 13.32
C ASN A 252 11.57 -28.68 13.82
N PHE A 253 10.38 -28.12 14.08
CA PHE A 253 9.21 -28.90 14.48
C PHE A 253 8.70 -29.76 13.32
N VAL A 254 8.47 -31.05 13.58
CA VAL A 254 7.90 -32.01 12.62
C VAL A 254 6.58 -32.56 13.20
N PRO A 255 5.47 -32.55 12.43
CA PRO A 255 4.20 -33.12 12.88
C PRO A 255 4.32 -34.58 13.32
N GLY A 256 3.94 -34.86 14.57
CA GLY A 256 4.05 -36.18 15.20
C GLY A 256 5.23 -36.30 16.18
N GLU A 257 6.26 -35.45 16.07
CA GLU A 257 7.35 -35.39 17.04
C GLU A 257 7.07 -34.41 18.20
N THR A 258 7.79 -34.58 19.31
CA THR A 258 7.86 -33.61 20.41
C THR A 258 9.04 -32.64 20.29
N ARG A 259 9.89 -32.83 19.27
CA ARG A 259 11.04 -31.95 18.96
C ARG A 259 10.55 -30.53 18.64
N ASP A 260 11.25 -29.53 19.20
CA ASP A 260 10.93 -28.10 19.06
C ASP A 260 9.47 -27.69 19.45
N LEU A 261 8.71 -28.59 20.08
CA LEU A 261 7.32 -28.36 20.50
C LEU A 261 7.24 -27.94 21.97
N ASN A 262 6.77 -26.72 22.23
CA ASN A 262 6.62 -26.17 23.58
C ASN A 262 5.16 -25.80 23.87
N VAL A 263 4.56 -26.37 24.91
CA VAL A 263 3.21 -25.99 25.37
C VAL A 263 3.31 -24.93 26.47
N ARG A 264 2.70 -23.76 26.25
CA ARG A 264 2.67 -22.64 27.21
C ARG A 264 1.28 -22.01 27.27
N SER A 265 0.98 -21.27 28.33
CA SER A 265 -0.21 -20.40 28.40
C SER A 265 0.17 -18.97 28.00
N VAL A 266 -0.69 -18.33 27.21
CA VAL A 266 -0.58 -16.90 26.87
C VAL A 266 -0.76 -16.08 28.14
N GLN A 267 0.23 -15.26 28.50
CA GLN A 267 0.20 -14.46 29.75
C GLN A 267 -0.53 -13.12 29.60
N GLY A 268 -0.50 -12.54 28.39
CA GLY A 268 -1.11 -11.26 28.05
C GLY A 268 -1.10 -11.06 26.53
N LEU A 269 -1.71 -9.96 26.08
CA LEU A 269 -1.80 -9.51 24.68
C LEU A 269 -1.55 -8.00 24.63
#